data_AF-A0A6P2DM80-F1
#
_entry.id   AF-A0A6P2DM80-F1
#
_cell.length_a   1.000
_cell.length_b   1.000
_cell.length_c   1.000
_cell.angle_alpha   90.00
_cell.angle_beta   90.00
_cell.angle_gamma   90.00
#
_symmetry.space_group_name_H-M   'P 1'
#
loop_
_entity.id
_entity.type
_entity.pdbx_description
1 polymer ?
#
loop_
_entity_poly.entity_id
_entity_poly.type
_entity_poly.pdbx_seq_one_letter_code
_entity_poly.pdbx_strand_id
1 'polypeptide(L)'
;MTDAEVSRLDDYRFQMGHDAGNLAMALDQLTDALTALNQHTVYYRLEQGQRKAPPPDLVPLIAVLADTKQLVQESLLRLKGKE
;
A
#
# COMPACT_ATOMS: atom_id res chain seq x y z
N MET A 1 13.83 -6.59 -3.84
CA MET A 1 13.50 -5.44 -4.68
C MET A 1 14.13 -5.66 -6.03
N THR A 2 13.37 -5.47 -7.10
CA THR A 2 13.86 -5.48 -8.48
C THR A 2 14.75 -4.25 -8.72
N ASP A 3 15.57 -4.27 -9.77
CA ASP A 3 16.42 -3.13 -10.12
C ASP A 3 15.61 -1.85 -10.36
N ALA A 4 14.41 -1.97 -10.92
CA ALA A 4 13.49 -0.86 -11.11
C ALA A 4 12.97 -0.29 -9.77
N GLU A 5 12.69 -1.14 -8.79
CA GLU A 5 12.28 -0.71 -7.44
C GLU A 5 13.43 -0.02 -6.69
N VAL A 6 14.67 -0.47 -6.89
CA VAL A 6 15.85 0.17 -6.30
C VAL A 6 16.05 1.56 -6.91
N SER A 7 16.02 1.66 -8.24
CA SER A 7 16.11 2.95 -8.95
C SER A 7 15.05 3.94 -8.47
N ARG A 8 13.78 3.49 -8.35
CA ARG A 8 12.68 4.33 -7.85
C ARG A 8 12.90 4.77 -6.40
N LEU A 9 13.40 3.88 -5.55
CA LEU A 9 13.71 4.22 -4.17
C LEU A 9 14.81 5.28 -4.09
N ASP A 10 15.84 5.18 -4.92
CA ASP A 10 16.91 6.17 -4.99
C ASP A 10 16.39 7.53 -5.46
N ASP A 11 15.49 7.57 -6.46
CA ASP A 11 14.81 8.80 -6.88
C ASP A 11 14.02 9.44 -5.74
N TYR A 12 13.24 8.65 -4.98
CA TYR A 12 12.47 9.15 -3.84
C TYR A 12 13.37 9.68 -2.72
N ARG A 13 14.47 8.99 -2.42
CA ARG A 13 15.44 9.44 -1.41
C ARG A 13 16.17 10.70 -1.84
N PHE A 14 16.46 10.85 -3.12
CA PHE A 14 17.06 12.07 -3.67
C PHE A 14 16.10 13.26 -3.55
N GLN A 15 14.81 13.07 -3.84
CA GLN A 15 13.81 14.14 -3.84
C GLN A 15 13.35 14.57 -2.44
N MET A 16 13.26 13.63 -1.49
CA MET A 16 12.63 13.86 -0.18
C MET A 16 13.56 13.63 1.02
N GLY A 17 14.79 13.20 0.79
CA GLY A 17 15.68 12.71 1.85
C GLY A 17 15.44 11.24 2.19
N HIS A 18 16.37 10.65 2.95
CA HIS A 18 16.42 9.21 3.15
C HIS A 18 15.14 8.62 3.75
N ASP A 19 14.68 9.16 4.88
CA ASP A 19 13.54 8.62 5.63
C ASP A 19 12.22 8.87 4.90
N ALA A 20 12.00 10.09 4.39
CA ALA A 20 10.78 10.39 3.65
C ALA A 20 10.73 9.65 2.31
N GLY A 21 11.87 9.42 1.65
CA GLY A 21 11.95 8.59 0.44
C GLY A 21 11.59 7.12 0.71
N ASN A 22 12.05 6.55 1.83
CA ASN A 22 11.65 5.20 2.25
C ASN A 22 10.14 5.11 2.48
N LEU A 23 9.56 6.08 3.18
CA LEU A 23 8.12 6.12 3.44
C LEU A 23 7.29 6.37 2.17
N ALA A 24 7.81 7.15 1.21
CA ALA A 24 7.16 7.35 -0.08
C ALA A 24 7.08 6.04 -0.88
N MET A 25 8.18 5.27 -0.93
CA MET A 25 8.17 3.94 -1.56
C MET A 25 7.18 2.99 -0.88
N ALA A 26 7.16 2.97 0.46
CA ALA A 26 6.22 2.15 1.21
C ALA A 26 4.76 2.54 0.94
N LEU A 27 4.47 3.84 0.81
CA LEU A 27 3.14 4.35 0.50
C LEU A 27 2.64 3.89 -0.88
N ASP A 28 3.52 3.90 -1.88
CA ASP A 28 3.22 3.37 -3.22
C ASP A 28 2.92 1.87 -3.16
N GLN A 29 3.81 1.08 -2.54
CA GLN A 29 3.64 -0.37 -2.43
C GLN A 29 2.34 -0.75 -1.70
N LEU A 30 1.99 -0.03 -0.62
CA LEU A 30 0.72 -0.22 0.08
C LEU A 30 -0.48 0.12 -0.81
N THR A 31 -0.35 1.15 -1.66
CA THR A 31 -1.41 1.55 -2.60
C THR A 31 -1.60 0.50 -3.69
N ASP A 32 -0.52 -0.05 -4.24
CA ASP A 32 -0.57 -1.13 -5.22
C ASP A 32 -1.18 -2.40 -4.63
N ALA A 33 -0.79 -2.77 -3.41
CA ALA A 33 -1.35 -3.92 -2.70
C ALA A 33 -2.86 -3.76 -2.46
N LEU A 34 -3.31 -2.61 -1.95
CA LEU A 34 -4.74 -2.33 -1.76
C LEU A 34 -5.51 -2.36 -3.09
N THR A 35 -4.91 -1.86 -4.17
CA THR A 35 -5.53 -1.90 -5.51
C THR A 35 -5.71 -3.34 -5.98
N ALA A 36 -4.68 -4.18 -5.86
CA ALA A 36 -4.74 -5.59 -6.22
C ALA A 36 -5.78 -6.37 -5.40
N LEU A 37 -5.83 -6.13 -4.08
CA LEU A 37 -6.82 -6.75 -3.20
C LEU A 37 -8.25 -6.31 -3.54
N ASN A 38 -8.47 -5.02 -3.81
CA ASN A 38 -9.79 -4.54 -4.22
C ASN A 38 -10.23 -5.18 -5.55
N GLN A 39 -9.33 -5.31 -6.53
CA GLN A 39 -9.64 -6.05 -7.75
C GLN A 39 -10.03 -7.50 -7.44
N HIS A 40 -9.31 -8.16 -6.53
CA HIS A 40 -9.65 -9.49 -6.11
C HIS A 40 -11.06 -9.55 -5.48
N THR A 41 -11.45 -8.60 -4.63
CA THR A 41 -12.82 -8.58 -4.06
C THR A 41 -13.93 -8.49 -5.12
N VAL A 42 -13.68 -7.81 -6.25
CA VAL A 42 -14.64 -7.66 -7.36
C VAL A 42 -14.68 -8.90 -8.24
N TYR A 43 -13.51 -9.46 -8.57
CA TYR A 43 -13.40 -10.58 -9.51
C TYR A 43 -13.44 -11.96 -8.84
N TYR A 44 -13.44 -12.03 -7.52
CA TYR A 44 -13.56 -13.29 -6.79
C TYR A 44 -14.91 -13.94 -7.06
N ARG A 45 -14.88 -14.99 -7.89
CA ARG A 45 -16.04 -15.83 -8.19
C ARG A 45 -15.88 -17.15 -7.47
N LEU A 46 -16.83 -17.46 -6.58
CA LEU A 46 -16.97 -18.80 -6.01
C LEU A 46 -17.87 -19.66 -6.89
N GLU A 47 -17.76 -20.98 -6.71
CA GLU A 47 -18.71 -21.93 -7.28
C GLU A 47 -20.16 -21.58 -6.85
N GLN A 48 -21.10 -21.93 -7.72
CA GLN A 48 -22.51 -21.60 -7.58
C GLN A 48 -23.06 -22.14 -6.25
N GLY A 49 -23.44 -21.24 -5.33
CA GLY A 49 -23.97 -21.60 -4.00
C GLY A 49 -23.08 -21.22 -2.80
N GLN A 50 -21.82 -20.88 -3.02
CA GLN A 50 -20.89 -20.47 -1.93
C GLN A 50 -20.77 -18.95 -1.76
N ARG A 51 -21.81 -18.16 -2.06
CA ARG A 51 -21.72 -16.69 -2.02
C ARG A 51 -21.50 -16.14 -0.60
N LYS A 52 -20.23 -15.96 -0.21
CA LYS A 52 -19.78 -14.99 0.78
C LYS A 52 -18.81 -14.06 0.08
N ALA A 53 -19.36 -13.10 -0.66
CA ALA A 53 -18.60 -11.99 -1.22
C ALA A 53 -18.69 -10.81 -0.22
N PRO A 54 -17.58 -10.16 0.15
CA PRO A 54 -16.18 -10.46 -0.19
C PRO A 54 -15.63 -11.69 0.59
N PRO A 55 -14.49 -12.26 0.16
CA PRO A 55 -13.79 -13.29 0.92
C PRO A 55 -13.57 -12.84 2.37
N PRO A 56 -13.99 -13.63 3.37
CA PRO A 56 -13.97 -13.20 4.78
C PRO A 56 -12.55 -12.94 5.32
N ASP A 57 -11.54 -13.55 4.72
CA ASP A 57 -10.12 -13.39 5.02
C ASP A 57 -9.51 -12.09 4.47
N LEU A 58 -10.09 -11.52 3.40
CA LEU A 58 -9.58 -10.27 2.82
C LEU A 58 -10.01 -9.02 3.58
N VAL A 59 -11.19 -9.05 4.22
CA VAL A 59 -11.70 -7.91 5.00
C VAL A 59 -10.70 -7.44 6.07
N PRO A 60 -10.18 -8.30 6.97
CA PRO A 60 -9.20 -7.87 7.97
C PRO A 60 -7.88 -7.42 7.35
N LEU A 61 -7.45 -8.02 6.23
CA LEU A 61 -6.21 -7.63 5.53
C LEU A 61 -6.32 -6.23 4.92
N ILE A 62 -7.43 -5.93 4.25
CA ILE A 62 -7.69 -4.60 3.69
C ILE A 62 -7.71 -3.55 4.79
N ALA A 63 -8.34 -3.84 5.93
CA ALA A 63 -8.37 -2.93 7.08
C ALA A 63 -6.95 -2.61 7.59
N VAL A 64 -6.14 -3.64 7.86
CA VAL A 64 -4.75 -3.46 8.34
C VAL A 64 -3.90 -2.68 7.33
N LEU A 65 -4.02 -2.97 6.04
CA LEU A 65 -3.27 -2.27 5.00
C LEU A 65 -3.72 -0.81 4.84
N ALA A 66 -5.02 -0.53 4.97
CA ALA A 66 -5.56 0.82 4.94
C ALA A 66 -5.09 1.64 6.15
N ASP A 67 -5.16 1.08 7.36
CA ASP A 67 -4.70 1.73 8.58
C ASP A 67 -3.18 2.00 8.53
N THR A 68 -2.41 1.01 8.07
CA THR A 68 -0.95 1.15 7.89
C THR A 68 -0.63 2.24 6.87
N LYS A 69 -1.37 2.30 5.76
CA LYS A 69 -1.22 3.35 4.75
C LYS A 69 -1.47 4.73 5.34
N GLN A 70 -2.50 4.89 6.17
CA GLN A 70 -2.77 6.16 6.85
C GLN A 70 -1.61 6.56 7.78
N LEU A 71 -1.09 5.64 8.59
CA LEU A 71 0.04 5.91 9.49
C LEU A 71 1.32 6.32 8.73
N VAL A 72 1.56 5.72 7.55
CA VAL A 72 2.67 6.10 6.67
C VAL A 72 2.45 7.51 6.11
N GLN A 73 1.24 7.83 5.64
CA GLN A 73 0.90 9.18 5.14
C GLN A 73 1.09 10.24 6.22
N GLU A 74 0.59 10.00 7.43
CA GLU A 74 0.77 10.90 8.56
C GLU A 74 2.25 11.10 8.91
N SER A 75 3.04 10.03 8.89
CA SER A 75 4.47 10.10 9.15
C SER A 75 5.21 10.90 8.07
N LEU A 76 4.88 10.69 6.80
CA LEU A 76 5.43 11.45 5.69
C LEU A 76 5.09 12.95 5.80
N LEU A 77 3.84 13.28 6.15
CA LEU A 77 3.41 14.67 6.37
C LEU A 77 4.17 15.32 7.52
N ARG A 78 4.38 14.59 8.63
CA ARG A 78 5.19 15.10 9.76
C ARG A 78 6.64 15.36 9.39
N LEU A 79 7.23 14.53 8.53
CA LEU A 79 8.61 14.76 8.05
C LEU A 79 8.69 15.99 7.15
N LYS A 80 7.69 16.22 6.29
CA LYS A 80 7.62 17.42 5.43
C LYS A 80 7.34 18.72 6.21
N GLY A 81 6.60 18.65 7.30
CA GLY A 81 6.28 19.80 8.15
C GLY A 81 7.35 20.14 9.19
N LYS A 82 8.48 19.43 9.21
CA LYS A 82 9.59 19.62 10.16
C LYS A 82 10.74 20.48 9.60
N GLU A 83 10.55 21.11 8.44
CA GLU A 83 11.47 22.10 7.88
C GLU A 83 11.21 23.51 8.43
#